data_AF-A0A2V7JAA1-F1
#
_entry.id   AF-A0A2V7JAA1-F1
#
_cell.length_a   1.000
_cell.length_b   1.000
_cell.length_c   1.000
_cell.angle_alpha   90.00
_cell.angle_beta   90.00
_cell.angle_gamma   90.00
#
_symmetry.space_group_name_H-M   'P 1'
#
loop_
_entity.id
_entity.type
_entity.pdbx_description
1 polymer ?
#
loop_
_entity_poly.entity_id
_entity_poly.type
_entity_poly.pdbx_seq_one_letter_code
_entity_poly.pdbx_strand_id
1 'polypeptide(L)'
;MALAFIPYFARYPYETYVAPRETRASLAHLSASELSDFAIDLRETLIRLDNLWRMSFPYVMVLHQAPTDRAYPGFHFHIEIHPPLRKPGLLKYLAGPEIGGGNFLNDTAPEEKAAELQAVSSVHYTNGGEGRRDEAAAR
;
A
#
# COMPACT_ATOMS: atom_id res chain seq x y z
N MET A 1 -14.28 3.97 -8.90
CA MET A 1 -13.75 2.66 -8.51
C MET A 1 -12.23 2.67 -8.69
N ALA A 2 -11.48 2.42 -7.64
CA ALA A 2 -10.02 2.30 -7.67
C ALA A 2 -9.61 0.83 -7.51
N LEU A 3 -8.31 0.56 -7.57
CA LEU A 3 -7.71 -0.76 -7.48
C LEU A 3 -6.44 -0.65 -6.65
N ALA A 4 -6.22 -1.62 -5.76
CA ALA A 4 -4.96 -1.81 -5.05
C ALA A 4 -4.31 -3.12 -5.52
N PHE A 5 -3.03 -3.07 -5.87
CA PHE A 5 -2.29 -4.23 -6.37
C PHE A 5 -0.80 -4.15 -6.06
N ILE A 6 -0.15 -5.30 -5.92
CA ILE A 6 1.32 -5.39 -5.90
C ILE A 6 1.77 -5.52 -7.36
N PRO A 7 2.56 -4.58 -7.90
CA PRO A 7 2.99 -4.66 -9.29
C PRO A 7 3.95 -5.84 -9.51
N TYR A 8 3.91 -6.43 -10.71
CA TYR A 8 4.86 -7.47 -11.12
C TYR A 8 6.34 -7.03 -10.97
N PHE A 9 6.60 -5.73 -11.10
CA PHE A 9 7.91 -5.11 -10.96
C PHE A 9 8.18 -4.55 -9.55
N ALA A 10 7.49 -5.06 -8.52
CA ALA A 10 7.66 -4.64 -7.13
C ALA A 10 9.12 -4.77 -6.66
N ARG A 11 9.67 -3.67 -6.14
CA ARG A 11 11.01 -3.53 -5.60
C ARG A 11 11.05 -3.83 -4.10
N TYR A 12 9.96 -3.59 -3.38
CA TYR A 12 9.79 -3.98 -1.97
C TYR A 12 8.82 -5.16 -1.83
N PRO A 13 8.93 -6.00 -0.79
CA PRO A 13 8.08 -7.18 -0.64
C PRO A 13 6.58 -6.88 -0.70
N TYR A 14 6.12 -5.86 0.04
CA TYR A 14 4.72 -5.43 0.02
C TYR A 14 4.52 -4.08 -0.72
N GLU A 15 5.37 -3.77 -1.72
CA GLU A 15 5.16 -2.59 -2.57
C GLU A 15 3.76 -2.64 -3.19
N THR A 16 2.93 -1.65 -2.88
CA THR A 16 1.51 -1.67 -3.28
C THR A 16 1.16 -0.38 -3.99
N TYR A 17 0.49 -0.49 -5.12
CA TYR A 17 0.02 0.63 -5.92
C TYR A 17 -1.49 0.76 -5.73
N VAL A 18 -1.96 1.98 -5.53
CA VAL A 18 -3.38 2.31 -5.51
C VAL A 18 -3.65 3.29 -6.64
N ALA A 19 -4.53 2.90 -7.58
CA ALA A 19 -4.78 3.66 -8.80
C ALA A 19 -6.27 3.69 -9.14
N PRO A 20 -6.80 4.78 -9.75
CA PRO A 20 -8.14 4.78 -10.29
C PRO A 20 -8.25 3.77 -11.44
N ARG A 21 -9.43 3.18 -11.64
CA ARG A 21 -9.65 2.27 -12.77
C ARG A 21 -9.58 2.99 -14.12
N GLU A 22 -10.11 4.21 -14.18
CA GLU A 22 -10.07 5.05 -15.37
C GLU A 22 -8.82 5.91 -15.39
N THR A 23 -8.32 6.24 -16.59
CA THR A 23 -7.15 7.12 -16.71
C THR A 23 -7.47 8.53 -16.26
N ARG A 24 -6.80 8.94 -15.18
CA ARG A 24 -6.85 10.30 -14.62
C ARG A 24 -5.43 10.83 -14.54
N ALA A 25 -5.21 12.07 -14.98
CA ALA A 25 -3.88 12.66 -15.00
C ALA A 25 -3.38 13.01 -13.58
N SER A 26 -4.27 13.36 -12.66
CA SER A 26 -3.93 13.72 -11.29
C SER A 26 -5.09 13.49 -10.33
N LEU A 27 -4.81 13.56 -9.02
CA LEU A 27 -5.82 13.45 -7.96
C LEU A 27 -6.98 14.45 -8.15
N ALA A 28 -6.68 15.66 -8.61
CA ALA A 28 -7.67 16.72 -8.84
C ALA A 28 -8.65 16.43 -9.99
N HIS A 29 -8.35 15.43 -10.84
CA HIS A 29 -9.22 15.03 -11.94
C HIS A 29 -10.18 13.89 -11.59
N LEU A 30 -10.14 13.39 -10.35
CA LEU A 30 -11.12 12.43 -9.85
C LEU A 30 -12.45 13.14 -9.60
N SER A 31 -13.55 12.52 -10.05
CA SER A 31 -14.88 12.90 -9.60
C SER A 31 -15.06 12.61 -8.10
N ALA A 32 -16.07 13.21 -7.48
CA ALA A 32 -16.35 12.99 -6.07
C ALA A 32 -16.57 11.51 -5.70
N SER A 33 -17.22 10.74 -6.58
CA SER A 33 -17.40 9.29 -6.38
C SER A 33 -16.07 8.54 -6.52
N GLU A 34 -15.26 8.83 -7.54
CA GLU A 34 -13.95 8.21 -7.70
C GLU A 34 -13.01 8.53 -6.54
N LEU A 35 -13.04 9.76 -6.02
CA LEU A 35 -12.25 10.16 -4.87
C LEU A 35 -12.68 9.41 -3.60
N SER A 36 -13.99 9.23 -3.40
CA SER A 36 -14.51 8.44 -2.28
C SER A 36 -14.08 6.97 -2.38
N ASP A 37 -14.23 6.35 -3.55
CA ASP A 37 -13.79 4.97 -3.78
C ASP A 37 -12.28 4.83 -3.56
N PHE A 38 -11.50 5.77 -4.09
CA PHE A 38 -10.04 5.78 -3.94
C PHE A 38 -9.61 5.89 -2.46
N ALA A 39 -10.30 6.73 -1.68
CA ALA A 39 -10.04 6.86 -0.24
C ALA A 39 -10.38 5.57 0.53
N ILE A 40 -11.43 4.86 0.13
CA ILE A 40 -11.81 3.56 0.71
C ILE A 40 -10.72 2.52 0.42
N ASP A 41 -10.30 2.38 -0.84
CA ASP A 41 -9.31 1.39 -1.26
C ASP A 41 -7.92 1.68 -0.66
N LEU A 42 -7.52 2.95 -0.60
CA LEU A 42 -6.29 3.37 0.06
C LEU A 42 -6.33 3.04 1.56
N ARG A 43 -7.43 3.37 2.25
CA ARG A 43 -7.60 3.05 3.68
C ARG A 43 -7.57 1.55 3.92
N GLU A 44 -8.27 0.76 3.12
CA GLU A 44 -8.27 -0.69 3.24
C GLU A 44 -6.86 -1.27 3.03
N THR A 45 -6.12 -0.77 2.04
CA THR A 45 -4.73 -1.17 1.78
C THR A 45 -3.84 -0.92 3.01
N LEU A 46 -3.93 0.27 3.60
CA LEU A 46 -3.15 0.61 4.81
C LEU A 46 -3.54 -0.25 6.02
N ILE A 47 -4.85 -0.53 6.19
CA ILE A 47 -5.31 -1.42 7.25
C ILE A 47 -4.77 -2.84 7.08
N ARG A 48 -4.78 -3.36 5.85
CA ARG A 48 -4.25 -4.70 5.55
C ARG A 48 -2.76 -4.77 5.83
N LEU A 49 -1.99 -3.72 5.49
CA LEU A 49 -0.57 -3.63 5.85
C LEU A 49 -0.39 -3.71 7.37
N ASP A 50 -1.07 -2.89 8.16
CA ASP A 50 -1.00 -2.93 9.62
C ASP A 50 -1.42 -4.29 10.20
N ASN A 51 -2.40 -4.93 9.58
CA ASN A 51 -2.91 -6.24 9.98
C ASN A 51 -1.96 -7.40 9.68
N LEU A 52 -1.05 -7.30 8.70
CA LEU A 52 -0.08 -8.36 8.38
C LEU A 52 0.64 -8.85 9.63
N TRP A 53 1.11 -7.91 10.46
CA TRP A 53 1.87 -8.21 11.68
C TRP A 53 1.29 -7.54 12.93
N ARG A 54 0.04 -7.07 12.86
CA ARG A 54 -0.68 -6.41 13.97
C ARG A 54 0.15 -5.32 14.65
N MET A 55 0.77 -4.48 13.83
CA MET A 55 1.58 -3.35 14.25
C MET A 55 1.33 -2.17 13.32
N SER A 56 1.69 -0.97 13.76
CA SER A 56 1.75 0.17 12.84
C SER A 56 2.86 -0.09 11.82
N PHE A 57 2.48 -0.32 10.56
CA PHE A 57 3.39 -0.73 9.50
C PHE A 57 4.12 0.52 8.97
N PRO A 58 5.46 0.58 9.02
CA PRO A 58 6.19 1.71 8.47
C PRO A 58 6.12 1.68 6.94
N TYR A 59 5.96 2.83 6.30
CA TYR A 59 6.04 2.94 4.84
C TYR A 59 6.41 4.37 4.42
N VAL A 60 6.92 4.49 3.20
CA VAL A 60 6.90 5.74 2.44
C VAL A 60 5.71 5.67 1.49
N MET A 61 4.91 6.73 1.44
CA MET A 61 3.80 6.85 0.50
C MET A 61 4.10 7.99 -0.46
N VAL A 62 4.08 7.69 -1.76
CA VAL A 62 4.43 8.62 -2.83
C VAL A 62 3.24 8.79 -3.75
N LEU A 63 2.97 10.04 -4.13
CA LEU A 63 1.94 10.38 -5.08
C LEU A 63 2.56 10.68 -6.45
N HIS A 64 2.21 9.90 -7.46
CA HIS A 64 2.62 10.10 -8.83
C HIS A 64 1.45 10.64 -9.65
N GLN A 65 1.59 11.86 -10.14
CA GLN A 65 0.62 12.53 -10.99
C GLN A 65 1.32 13.25 -12.14
N ALA A 66 0.56 13.59 -13.17
CA ALA A 66 1.06 14.35 -14.30
C ALA A 66 1.69 15.67 -13.82
N PRO A 67 2.80 16.11 -14.43
CA PRO A 67 3.29 17.47 -14.27
C PRO A 67 2.21 18.49 -14.65
N THR A 68 2.29 19.68 -14.08
CA THR A 68 1.26 20.73 -14.19
C THR A 68 1.55 21.78 -15.26
N ASP A 69 2.65 21.65 -16.01
CA ASP A 69 3.10 22.62 -17.01
C ASP A 69 2.35 22.51 -18.36
N ARG A 70 1.77 21.34 -18.65
CA ARG A 70 0.96 21.07 -19.85
C ARG A 70 0.09 19.82 -19.64
N ALA A 71 -0.70 19.46 -20.65
CA ALA A 71 -1.45 18.21 -20.64
C ALA A 71 -0.54 17.00 -20.92
N TYR A 72 -0.72 15.93 -20.13
CA TYR A 72 -0.06 14.63 -20.31
C TYR A 72 -1.11 13.51 -20.40
N PRO A 73 -1.77 13.32 -21.56
CA PRO A 73 -2.90 12.39 -21.70
C PRO A 73 -2.56 10.93 -21.40
N GLY A 74 -1.29 10.55 -21.53
CA GLY A 74 -0.82 9.19 -21.25
C GLY A 74 -0.44 8.95 -19.78
N PHE A 75 -0.45 9.98 -18.92
CA PHE A 75 -0.11 9.81 -17.51
C PHE A 75 -1.31 9.23 -16.75
N HIS A 76 -1.07 8.17 -15.99
CA HIS A 76 -2.05 7.55 -15.13
C HIS A 76 -1.66 7.79 -13.67
N PHE A 77 -2.44 8.62 -12.99
CA PHE A 77 -2.29 8.92 -11.57
C PHE A 77 -2.30 7.65 -10.72
N HIS A 78 -1.40 7.56 -9.73
CA HIS A 78 -1.40 6.48 -8.74
C HIS A 78 -0.64 6.90 -7.48
N ILE A 79 -0.91 6.20 -6.39
CA ILE A 79 -0.10 6.24 -5.17
C ILE A 79 0.72 4.96 -5.10
N GLU A 80 2.01 5.11 -4.80
CA GLU A 80 2.90 4.00 -4.46
C GLU A 80 3.13 3.96 -2.96
N ILE A 81 3.06 2.77 -2.38
CA ILE A 81 3.42 2.50 -0.99
C ILE A 81 4.67 1.63 -1.01
N HIS A 82 5.73 2.08 -0.36
CA HIS A 82 7.02 1.40 -0.25
C HIS A 82 7.29 1.01 1.20
N PRO A 83 6.88 -0.18 1.63
CA PRO A 83 7.11 -0.62 3.00
C PRO A 83 8.55 -1.16 3.13
N PRO A 84 9.34 -0.70 4.12
CA PRO A 84 10.74 -1.02 4.22
C PRO A 84 10.98 -2.37 4.92
N LEU A 85 9.95 -3.10 5.36
CA LEU A 85 10.12 -4.34 6.11
C LEU A 85 10.07 -5.58 5.19
N ARG A 86 11.02 -6.52 5.39
CA ARG A 86 10.99 -7.86 4.77
C ARG A 86 10.17 -8.85 5.59
N LYS A 87 10.25 -8.73 6.92
CA LYS A 87 9.61 -9.57 7.94
C LYS A 87 9.35 -8.69 9.17
N PRO A 88 8.57 -9.13 10.17
CA PRO A 88 8.40 -8.36 11.41
C PRO A 88 9.75 -7.98 12.00
N GLY A 89 10.00 -6.67 12.14
CA GLY A 89 11.25 -6.14 12.71
C GLY A 89 12.51 -6.22 11.83
N LEU A 90 12.42 -6.70 10.58
CA LEU A 90 13.58 -6.80 9.69
C LEU A 90 13.46 -5.82 8.51
N LEU A 91 14.30 -4.79 8.51
CA LEU A 91 14.35 -3.78 7.45
C LEU A 91 15.06 -4.28 6.19
N LYS A 92 14.54 -3.86 5.04
CA LYS A 92 15.18 -3.89 3.73
C LYS A 92 16.03 -2.63 3.59
N TYR A 93 17.34 -2.83 3.60
CA TYR A 93 18.29 -1.79 3.23
C TYR A 93 18.54 -1.87 1.72
N LEU A 94 18.40 -0.73 1.05
CA LEU A 94 18.90 -0.56 -0.32
C LEU A 94 20.42 -0.40 -0.21
N ALA A 95 21.18 -1.25 -0.91
CA ALA A 95 22.63 -1.32 -0.76
C ALA A 95 23.30 -1.12 -2.13
N GLY A 96 24.47 -1.75 -2.35
CA GLY A 96 25.26 -1.59 -3.57
C GLY A 96 24.48 -1.79 -4.88
N PRO A 97 23.69 -2.87 -5.03
CA PRO A 97 22.92 -3.09 -6.26
C PRO A 97 21.90 -1.98 -6.53
N GLU A 98 21.17 -1.55 -5.50
CA GLU A 98 20.12 -0.55 -5.62
C GLU A 98 20.67 0.86 -5.78
N ILE A 99 21.57 1.28 -4.87
CA ILE A 99 22.10 2.64 -4.82
C ILE A 99 23.16 2.86 -5.90
N GLY A 100 24.10 1.93 -6.04
CA GLY A 100 25.22 2.07 -6.97
C GLY A 100 24.89 1.57 -8.38
N GLY A 101 24.06 0.53 -8.49
CA GLY A 101 23.73 -0.11 -9.75
C GLY A 101 22.36 0.24 -10.33
N GLY A 102 21.47 0.88 -9.57
CA GLY A 102 20.09 1.13 -9.99
C GLY A 102 19.25 -0.14 -10.18
N ASN A 103 19.73 -1.29 -9.70
CA ASN A 103 19.06 -2.59 -9.83
C ASN A 103 18.41 -2.98 -8.51
N PHE A 104 17.14 -3.37 -8.54
CA PHE A 104 16.41 -3.78 -7.35
C PHE A 104 16.39 -5.30 -7.21
N LEU A 105 16.85 -5.80 -6.07
CA LEU A 105 16.74 -7.22 -5.72
C LEU A 105 15.58 -7.39 -4.74
N ASN A 106 14.53 -8.09 -5.18
CA ASN A 106 13.42 -8.50 -4.33
C ASN A 106 13.40 -10.03 -4.22
N ASP A 107 13.50 -10.55 -3.00
CA ASP A 107 13.60 -11.98 -2.69
C ASP A 107 12.23 -12.65 -2.52
N THR A 108 11.15 -11.95 -2.87
CA THR A 108 9.77 -12.42 -2.77
C THR A 108 9.05 -12.31 -4.09
N ALA A 109 8.14 -13.25 -4.39
CA ALA A 109 7.26 -13.17 -5.55
C ALA A 109 6.09 -12.18 -5.27
N PRO A 110 5.85 -11.18 -6.14
CA PRO A 110 4.73 -10.25 -6.01
C PRO A 110 3.37 -10.95 -5.81
N GLU A 111 3.17 -12.08 -6.49
CA GLU A 111 1.93 -12.87 -6.44
C GLU A 111 1.69 -13.48 -5.06
N GLU A 112 2.74 -14.01 -4.43
CA GLU A 112 2.67 -14.56 -3.07
C GLU A 112 2.37 -13.45 -2.06
N LYS A 113 3.05 -12.30 -2.18
CA LYS A 113 2.85 -11.16 -1.28
C LYS A 113 1.45 -10.56 -1.43
N ALA A 114 0.91 -10.54 -2.65
CA ALA A 114 -0.45 -10.10 -2.91
C ALA A 114 -1.47 -11.04 -2.26
N ALA A 115 -1.27 -12.36 -2.37
CA ALA A 115 -2.13 -13.36 -1.73
C ALA A 115 -2.12 -13.23 -0.19
N GLU A 116 -0.96 -13.00 0.41
CA GLU A 116 -0.83 -12.75 1.85
C GLU A 116 -1.61 -11.49 2.29
N LEU A 117 -1.49 -10.39 1.56
CA LEU A 117 -2.19 -9.13 1.86
C LEU A 117 -3.72 -9.24 1.62
N GLN A 118 -4.15 -10.07 0.68
CA GLN A 118 -5.58 -10.37 0.48
C GLN A 118 -6.16 -11.24 1.60
N ALA A 119 -5.35 -12.12 2.21
CA ALA A 119 -5.78 -13.04 3.26
C ALA A 119 -6.04 -12.36 4.62
N VAL A 120 -5.53 -11.15 4.87
CA VAL A 120 -5.77 -10.43 6.12
C VAL A 120 -7.10 -9.66 6.11
N SER A 121 -7.60 -9.31 7.29
CA SER A 121 -8.86 -8.58 7.44
C SER A 121 -8.77 -7.14 6.92
N SER A 122 -9.87 -6.60 6.39
CA SER A 122 -10.04 -5.16 6.10
C SER A 122 -10.50 -4.34 7.33
N VAL A 123 -10.69 -4.99 8.48
CA VAL A 123 -10.95 -4.35 9.78
C VAL A 123 -9.64 -4.26 10.56
N HIS A 124 -9.25 -3.05 10.97
CA HIS A 124 -8.00 -2.81 11.69
C HIS A 124 -7.91 -3.59 13.00
N TYR A 125 -6.75 -4.17 13.30
CA TYR A 125 -6.53 -5.09 14.43
C TYR A 125 -6.82 -4.48 15.81
N THR A 126 -6.87 -3.16 15.91
CA THR A 126 -7.25 -2.44 17.14
C THR A 126 -8.76 -2.36 17.36
N ASN A 127 -9.56 -2.54 16.31
CA ASN A 127 -11.01 -2.34 16.34
C ASN A 127 -11.78 -3.64 16.62
N GLY A 128 -11.18 -4.81 16.40
CA GLY A 128 -11.78 -6.13 16.67
C GLY A 128 -11.75 -6.56 18.14
N GLY A 129 -11.68 -5.62 19.08
CA GLY A 129 -11.49 -5.84 20.51
C GLY A 129 -12.76 -5.72 21.35
N GLU A 130 -13.87 -6.34 20.96
CA GLU A 130 -15.01 -6.52 21.88
C GLU A 130 -14.72 -7.58 22.97
N GLY A 131 -13.61 -8.33 22.89
CA GLY A 131 -13.25 -9.36 23.88
C GLY A 131 -12.33 -8.93 25.04
N ARG A 132 -12.04 -7.64 25.24
CA ARG A 132 -11.13 -7.16 26.32
C ARG A 132 -11.82 -6.46 27.50
N ARG A 133 -13.16 -6.30 27.48
CA ARG A 133 -13.90 -5.66 28.58
C ARG A 133 -14.38 -6.63 29.66
N ASP A 134 -14.42 -7.93 29.40
CA ASP A 134 -14.98 -8.90 30.36
C ASP A 134 -13.96 -9.47 31.35
N GLU A 135 -12.65 -9.48 31.04
CA GLU A 135 -11.62 -9.97 31.98
C GLU A 135 -11.22 -8.94 33.06
N ALA A 136 -11.53 -7.66 32.87
CA ALA A 136 -11.21 -6.61 33.84
C ALA A 136 -12.25 -6.51 34.98
N ALA A 137 -13.39 -7.21 34.90
CA ALA A 137 -14.42 -7.24 35.93
C ALA A 137 -14.32 -8.45 36.88
N ALA A 138 -13.28 -9.29 36.75
CA ALA A 138 -13.07 -10.51 37.54
C ALA A 138 -11.79 -10.48 38.40
N ARG A 139 -11.26 -9.29 38.72
CA ARG A 139 -10.18 -9.08 39.69
C ARG A 139 -10.56 -7.98 40.66
#